data_AF-A0A369TIW9-F1
#
_entry.id   AF-A0A369TIW9-F1
#
_cell.length_a   1.000
_cell.length_b   1.000
_cell.length_c   1.000
_cell.angle_alpha   90.00
_cell.angle_beta   90.00
_cell.angle_gamma   90.00
#
_symmetry.space_group_name_H-M   'P 1'
#
loop_
_entity.id
_entity.type
_entity.pdbx_description
1 polymer ?
#
loop_
_entity_poly.entity_id
_entity_poly.type
_entity_poly.pdbx_seq_one_letter_code
_entity_poly.pdbx_strand_id
1 'polypeptide(L)'
;MTRFLTAPLALAALTYLGACALPPEGVEAPQLAGFDAAVASIGCDLVSESDYIPVELQTGLTRAQVQETAAYKLAQGQGVSLSNGGFRSTVGACAPAEPAPAAEAATAA
;
A
#
# COMPACT_ATOMS: atom_id res chain seq x y z
N MET A 1 7.69 -28.69 -52.41
CA MET A 1 8.64 -28.20 -51.39
C MET A 1 7.95 -27.09 -50.61
N THR A 2 7.43 -27.47 -49.45
CA THR A 2 6.49 -26.72 -48.63
C THR A 2 7.24 -25.71 -47.76
N ARG A 3 7.07 -24.41 -48.00
CA ARG A 3 7.56 -23.34 -47.13
C ARG A 3 6.39 -22.41 -46.78
N PHE A 4 5.59 -22.85 -45.82
CA PHE A 4 4.73 -21.96 -45.03
C PHE A 4 5.49 -21.64 -43.74
N LEU A 5 6.10 -20.46 -43.70
CA LEU A 5 6.79 -19.91 -42.54
C LEU A 5 6.20 -18.51 -42.29
N THR A 6 4.97 -18.46 -41.80
CA THR A 6 4.35 -17.21 -41.36
C THR A 6 3.43 -17.45 -40.17
N ALA A 7 3.77 -16.75 -39.09
CA ALA A 7 2.96 -16.31 -37.95
C ALA A 7 2.65 -17.32 -36.82
N PRO A 8 3.36 -17.14 -35.70
CA PRO A 8 2.71 -17.07 -34.40
C PRO A 8 3.12 -15.76 -33.71
N LEU A 9 2.58 -14.63 -34.17
CA LEU A 9 2.81 -13.31 -33.54
C LEU A 9 1.50 -12.62 -33.14
N ALA A 10 0.45 -13.39 -32.87
CA ALA A 10 -0.88 -12.87 -32.53
C ALA A 10 -1.35 -13.22 -31.11
N LEU A 11 -0.56 -13.97 -30.32
CA LEU A 11 -0.99 -14.48 -29.01
C LEU A 11 -0.29 -13.86 -27.78
N ALA A 12 0.43 -12.74 -27.96
CA ALA A 12 1.16 -12.08 -26.86
C ALA A 12 0.48 -10.79 -26.35
N ALA A 13 -0.69 -10.41 -26.87
CA ALA A 13 -1.31 -9.12 -26.57
C ALA A 13 -2.33 -9.14 -25.40
N LEU A 14 -2.61 -10.30 -24.78
CA LEU A 14 -3.70 -10.47 -23.81
C LEU A 14 -3.26 -10.52 -22.33
N THR A 15 -1.98 -10.39 -22.01
CA THR A 15 -1.49 -10.49 -20.62
C THR A 15 -1.29 -9.13 -19.92
N TYR A 16 -1.72 -8.02 -20.53
CA TYR A 16 -1.52 -6.67 -19.98
C TYR A 16 -2.81 -5.99 -19.47
N LEU A 17 -3.77 -6.77 -18.99
CA LEU A 17 -4.80 -6.24 -18.10
C LEU A 17 -4.12 -6.02 -16.75
N GLY A 18 -3.79 -4.75 -16.47
CA GLY A 18 -3.00 -4.34 -15.31
C GLY A 18 -3.47 -5.00 -14.02
N ALA A 19 -2.50 -5.35 -13.18
CA ALA A 19 -2.68 -5.84 -11.83
C ALA A 19 -3.25 -4.72 -10.92
N CYS A 20 -4.48 -4.29 -11.20
CA CYS A 20 -5.27 -3.57 -10.23
C CYS A 20 -5.41 -4.53 -9.04
N ALA A 21 -4.64 -4.30 -7.97
CA ALA A 21 -4.81 -5.06 -6.75
C ALA A 21 -6.28 -4.90 -6.34
N LEU A 22 -6.95 -6.02 -6.14
CA LEU A 22 -8.31 -6.03 -5.64
C LEU A 22 -8.27 -5.86 -4.12
N PRO A 23 -9.26 -5.19 -3.52
CA PRO A 23 -9.36 -5.14 -2.07
C PRO A 23 -9.47 -6.55 -1.50
N PRO A 24 -8.98 -6.78 -0.26
CA PRO A 24 -9.08 -8.09 0.37
C PRO A 24 -10.51 -8.59 0.53
N GLU A 25 -10.68 -9.91 0.56
CA GLU A 25 -11.98 -10.55 0.71
C GLU A 25 -12.64 -10.15 2.04
N GLY A 26 -13.92 -9.75 1.97
CA GLY A 26 -14.70 -9.34 3.14
C GLY A 26 -14.22 -8.04 3.80
N VAL A 27 -13.41 -7.24 3.11
CA VAL A 27 -13.02 -5.89 3.56
C VAL A 27 -13.76 -4.83 2.75
N GLU A 28 -14.65 -4.11 3.43
CA GLU A 28 -15.49 -3.10 2.81
C GLU A 28 -14.77 -1.75 2.68
N ALA A 29 -15.21 -0.91 1.72
CA ALA A 29 -14.66 0.43 1.50
C ALA A 29 -14.53 1.30 2.77
N PRO A 30 -15.52 1.39 3.69
CA PRO A 30 -15.37 2.14 4.94
C PRO A 30 -14.26 1.58 5.85
N GLN A 31 -14.01 0.27 5.82
CA GLN A 31 -12.95 -0.34 6.63
C GLN A 31 -11.57 -0.06 6.03
N LEU A 32 -11.45 0.01 4.70
CA LEU A 32 -10.20 0.45 4.03
C LEU A 32 -9.82 1.88 4.35
N ALA A 33 -10.82 2.78 4.44
CA ALA A 33 -10.60 4.15 4.86
C ALA A 33 -10.31 4.24 6.37
N GLY A 34 -11.01 3.44 7.18
CA GLY A 34 -10.78 3.33 8.62
C GLY A 34 -9.40 2.79 8.98
N PHE A 35 -8.85 1.90 8.15
CA PHE A 35 -7.51 1.33 8.34
C PHE A 35 -6.43 2.43 8.39
N ASP A 36 -6.45 3.39 7.45
CA ASP A 36 -5.44 4.45 7.42
C ASP A 36 -5.51 5.34 8.67
N ALA A 37 -6.72 5.66 9.12
CA ALA A 37 -6.95 6.42 10.35
C ALA A 37 -6.51 5.64 11.60
N ALA A 38 -6.81 4.34 11.66
CA ALA A 38 -6.43 3.48 12.77
C ALA A 38 -4.91 3.30 12.86
N VAL A 39 -4.22 3.09 11.73
CA VAL A 39 -2.75 3.02 11.69
C VAL A 39 -2.13 4.37 12.08
N ALA A 40 -2.71 5.50 11.67
CA ALA A 40 -2.26 6.82 12.12
C ALA A 40 -2.42 7.00 13.65
N SER A 41 -3.49 6.47 14.25
CA SER A 41 -3.75 6.58 15.69
C SER A 41 -2.69 5.91 16.58
N ILE A 42 -1.95 4.94 16.03
CA ILE A 42 -0.91 4.18 16.74
C ILE A 42 0.52 4.62 16.38
N GLY A 43 0.67 5.66 15.56
CA GLY A 43 1.98 6.18 15.16
C GLY A 43 2.49 5.69 13.80
N CYS A 44 1.59 5.32 12.89
CA CYS A 44 1.85 5.01 11.48
C CYS A 44 2.52 3.68 11.15
N ASP A 45 2.98 2.95 12.17
CA ASP A 45 3.65 1.66 12.04
C ASP A 45 2.78 0.54 12.55
N LEU A 46 2.69 -0.53 11.76
CA LEU A 46 2.04 -1.77 12.11
C LEU A 46 3.10 -2.88 12.09
N VAL A 47 3.66 -3.18 13.25
CA VAL A 47 4.87 -4.04 13.36
C VAL A 47 4.59 -5.27 14.21
N SER A 48 3.98 -5.09 15.36
CA SER A 48 3.88 -6.08 16.42
C SER A 48 2.44 -6.30 16.85
N GLU A 49 2.18 -7.38 17.59
CA GLU A 49 0.84 -7.75 18.06
C GLU A 49 0.09 -6.61 18.78
N SER A 50 0.81 -5.76 19.54
CA SER A 50 0.22 -4.61 20.23
C SER A 50 -0.33 -3.54 19.28
N ASP A 51 0.18 -3.49 18.05
CA ASP A 51 -0.18 -2.50 17.03
C ASP A 51 -1.42 -2.95 16.27
N TYR A 52 -1.58 -4.25 16.05
CA TYR A 52 -2.74 -4.79 15.33
C TYR A 52 -4.03 -4.71 16.15
N ILE A 53 -3.99 -5.02 17.45
CA ILE A 53 -5.18 -5.01 18.33
C ILE A 53 -6.00 -3.71 18.22
N PRO A 54 -5.40 -2.50 18.37
CA PRO A 54 -6.15 -1.25 18.23
C PRO A 54 -6.66 -1.02 16.80
N VAL A 55 -5.98 -1.52 15.77
CA VAL A 55 -6.46 -1.42 14.38
C VAL A 55 -7.67 -2.33 14.15
N GLU A 56 -7.63 -3.56 14.65
CA GLU A 56 -8.77 -4.50 14.62
C GLU A 56 -9.99 -3.91 15.32
N LEU A 57 -9.81 -3.35 16.52
CA LEU A 57 -10.91 -2.76 17.29
C LEU A 57 -11.53 -1.54 16.60
N GLN A 58 -10.73 -0.69 15.97
CA GLN A 58 -11.22 0.52 15.31
C GLN A 58 -11.90 0.24 13.97
N THR A 59 -11.44 -0.79 13.25
CA THR A 59 -11.92 -1.11 11.89
C THR A 59 -12.94 -2.25 11.84
N GLY A 60 -13.03 -3.05 12.92
CA GLY A 60 -13.79 -4.28 12.95
C GLY A 60 -13.18 -5.41 12.10
N LEU A 61 -11.96 -5.24 11.61
CA LEU A 61 -11.26 -6.24 10.79
C LEU A 61 -10.65 -7.34 11.66
N THR A 62 -10.59 -8.55 11.11
CA THR A 62 -9.81 -9.64 11.70
C THR A 62 -8.31 -9.45 11.45
N ARG A 63 -7.46 -10.14 12.21
CA ARG A 63 -6.01 -10.13 12.02
C ARG A 63 -5.59 -10.35 10.58
N ALA A 64 -6.15 -11.38 9.94
CA ALA A 64 -5.85 -11.73 8.55
C ALA A 64 -6.22 -10.57 7.62
N GLN A 65 -7.40 -10.00 7.79
CA GLN A 65 -7.86 -8.87 6.98
C GLN A 65 -7.02 -7.61 7.19
N VAL A 66 -6.55 -7.34 8.41
CA VAL A 66 -5.62 -6.21 8.66
C VAL A 66 -4.30 -6.43 7.93
N GLN A 67 -3.76 -7.65 7.96
CA GLN A 67 -2.52 -8.00 7.23
C GLN A 67 -2.70 -7.94 5.71
N GLU A 68 -3.78 -8.48 5.19
CA GLU A 68 -4.12 -8.42 3.76
C GLU A 68 -4.39 -6.99 3.32
N THR A 69 -5.01 -6.17 4.16
CA THR A 69 -5.20 -4.73 3.89
C THR A 69 -3.86 -4.01 3.85
N ALA A 70 -2.93 -4.29 4.78
CA ALA A 70 -1.59 -3.74 4.73
C ALA A 70 -0.85 -4.13 3.43
N ALA A 71 -0.94 -5.41 3.02
CA ALA A 71 -0.36 -5.89 1.76
C ALA A 71 -1.01 -5.22 0.54
N TYR A 72 -2.32 -5.03 0.56
CA TYR A 72 -3.06 -4.29 -0.45
C TYR A 72 -2.58 -2.85 -0.56
N LYS A 73 -2.41 -2.15 0.57
CA LYS A 73 -1.90 -0.78 0.63
C LYS A 73 -0.46 -0.68 0.11
N LEU A 74 0.40 -1.66 0.40
CA LEU A 74 1.75 -1.76 -0.17
C LEU A 74 1.70 -1.88 -1.70
N ALA A 75 0.83 -2.75 -2.23
CA ALA A 75 0.67 -2.92 -3.67
C ALA A 75 0.14 -1.66 -4.37
N GLN A 76 -0.60 -0.81 -3.66
CA GLN A 76 -1.06 0.50 -4.12
C GLN A 76 -0.03 1.63 -3.93
N GLY A 77 1.15 1.35 -3.37
CA GLY A 77 2.16 2.37 -3.05
C GLY A 77 1.75 3.31 -1.92
N GLN A 78 0.78 2.92 -1.09
CA GLN A 78 0.26 3.71 0.03
C GLN A 78 1.00 3.42 1.35
N GLY A 79 2.07 2.64 1.30
CA GLY A 79 2.94 2.37 2.43
C GLY A 79 4.26 1.76 1.99
N VAL A 80 5.13 1.50 2.97
CA VAL A 80 6.43 0.86 2.77
C VAL A 80 6.60 -0.32 3.71
N SER A 81 7.26 -1.37 3.24
CA SER A 81 7.69 -2.47 4.09
C SER A 81 8.88 -2.04 4.94
N LEU A 82 8.81 -2.33 6.23
CA LEU A 82 9.89 -2.09 7.18
C LEU A 82 10.86 -3.28 7.18
N SER A 83 12.11 -3.05 7.55
CA SER A 83 13.16 -4.09 7.55
C SER A 83 12.90 -5.24 8.52
N ASN A 84 12.04 -5.01 9.52
CA ASN A 84 11.58 -6.01 10.48
C ASN A 84 10.32 -6.76 10.03
N GLY A 85 9.87 -6.56 8.78
CA GLY A 85 8.67 -7.19 8.22
C GLY A 85 7.37 -6.46 8.52
N GLY A 86 7.41 -5.29 9.19
CA GLY A 86 6.23 -4.47 9.45
C GLY A 86 5.79 -3.62 8.24
N PHE A 87 4.69 -2.91 8.43
CA PHE A 87 4.12 -1.97 7.47
C PHE A 87 4.18 -0.54 8.04
N ARG A 88 4.60 0.44 7.24
CA ARG A 88 4.42 1.87 7.53
C ARG A 88 3.48 2.50 6.51
N SER A 89 2.42 3.15 6.98
CA SER A 89 1.57 3.96 6.12
C SER A 89 2.31 5.22 5.65
N THR A 90 2.04 5.66 4.43
CA THR A 90 2.60 6.90 3.84
C THR A 90 1.52 7.85 3.33
N VAL A 91 0.28 7.65 3.77
CA VAL A 91 -0.88 8.42 3.34
C VAL A 91 -1.56 9.11 4.52
N GLY A 92 -2.38 10.12 4.21
CA GLY A 92 -3.13 10.87 5.23
C GLY A 92 -2.20 11.51 6.26
N ALA A 93 -2.49 11.31 7.54
CA ALA A 93 -1.68 11.82 8.64
C ALA A 93 -0.27 11.18 8.73
N CYS A 94 -0.05 10.07 8.03
CA CYS A 94 1.24 9.37 7.95
C CYS A 94 2.04 9.75 6.71
N ALA A 95 1.56 10.69 5.89
CA ALA A 95 2.32 11.18 4.75
C ALA A 95 3.61 11.88 5.21
N PRO A 96 4.74 11.67 4.51
CA PRO A 96 5.98 12.37 4.83
C PRO A 96 5.77 13.88 4.68
N ALA A 97 6.29 14.66 5.63
CA ALA A 97 6.27 16.11 5.51
C ALA A 97 7.03 16.52 4.24
N GLU A 98 6.40 17.33 3.39
CA GLU A 98 7.04 17.89 2.22
C GLU A 98 8.27 18.67 2.70
N PRO A 99 9.49 18.40 2.17
CA PRO A 99 10.65 19.14 2.60
C PRO A 99 10.42 20.61 2.27
N ALA A 100 10.43 21.47 3.29
CA ALA A 100 10.34 22.91 3.11
C ALA A 100 11.39 23.33 2.07
N PRO A 101 11.03 24.13 1.04
CA PRO A 101 12.02 24.61 0.09
C PRO A 101 13.07 25.39 0.89
N ALA A 102 14.34 25.05 0.68
CA ALA A 102 15.48 25.61 1.39
C ALA A 102 15.42 27.14 1.41
N ALA A 103 14.92 27.70 2.51
CA ALA A 103 15.12 29.09 2.86
C ALA A 103 16.40 29.18 3.70
N GLU A 104 17.21 30.20 3.39
CA GLU A 104 18.39 30.65 4.15
C GLU A 104 19.72 29.93 3.89
N ALA A 105 19.99 29.59 2.63
CA ALA A 105 21.34 29.76 2.08
C ALA A 105 21.41 31.10 1.31
N ALA A 106 21.15 32.25 1.94
CA ALA A 106 21.52 33.60 1.46
C ALA A 106 20.83 34.70 2.31
N THR A 107 21.39 35.06 3.46
CA THR A 107 21.36 36.43 4.03
C THR A 107 22.14 36.46 5.36
N ALA A 108 23.44 36.22 5.27
CA ALA A 108 24.42 36.66 6.26
C ALA A 108 25.79 36.75 5.56
N ALA A 109 25.84 37.57 4.52
CA ALA A 109 27.07 38.06 3.88
C ALA A 109 27.05 39.58 3.98
#